data_AF-A0A6P7RRM3-F1
#
_entry.id   AF-A0A6P7RRM3-F1
#
_cell.length_a   1.000
_cell.length_b   1.000
_cell.length_c   1.000
_cell.angle_alpha   90.00
_cell.angle_beta   90.00
_cell.angle_gamma   90.00
#
_symmetry.space_group_name_H-M   'P 1'
#
loop_
_entity.id
_entity.type
_entity.pdbx_description
1 polymer ?
#
loop_
_entity_poly.entity_id
_entity_poly.type
_entity_poly.pdbx_seq_one_letter_code
_entity_poly.pdbx_strand_id
1 'polypeptide(L)'
;MTVESAKNSVLGPLYSQDRILQAMGNIALAFHLLCERASPNSFWQPYIQTLPSEYDTPLYFEEEEVRCLQSTQAIHDVFSQYKNTARQYAYFYKVIQITTGYNLEDDRCECVALQDFQAGDQIYIFYGTRSNAEFVIHSGFFFDNNSHDRVKIKLGVSKSDRLYAMKAEVLARAGIPTSSVFALHFTEPPISAQLLAFLRVFCMTEEELKEHLLGDSAIDRIFTLGNAEFPVSWDNEVKLWTFLEDRASLLLKTYKTTIEEDKIVLKNPDLSVRATMAIKLRLGEKEILEKAVKSAAVNREYYRKHMEERAPLPRYEESDLGLLEGGVGDSRLPLVLRKLEEEAGVQESLSLTETVSKVKAAENGLVNGENSIPNGTRSENESLSPEESESVTGDTEESSGSMAKVKERL
;
A
#
# COMPACT_ATOMS: atom_id res chain seq x y z
N MET A 1 -20.57 20.89 11.73
CA MET A 1 -21.10 20.24 10.52
C MET A 1 -20.73 18.76 10.61
N THR A 2 -21.61 17.90 11.14
CA THR A 2 -21.28 16.56 11.68
C THR A 2 -22.17 15.42 11.16
N VAL A 3 -21.86 14.09 11.33
CA VAL A 3 -22.58 12.91 10.71
C VAL A 3 -24.11 13.02 10.86
N GLU A 4 -24.59 13.72 11.89
CA GLU A 4 -26.02 13.96 12.10
C GLU A 4 -26.53 15.34 11.64
N SER A 5 -25.73 16.41 11.68
CA SER A 5 -26.23 17.79 11.59
C SER A 5 -26.95 18.15 10.29
N ALA A 6 -26.68 17.43 9.20
CA ALA A 6 -27.31 17.66 7.90
C ALA A 6 -28.28 16.57 7.44
N LYS A 7 -28.18 15.33 7.96
CA LYS A 7 -29.32 14.38 7.88
C LYS A 7 -30.58 15.05 8.46
N ASN A 8 -30.35 15.93 9.43
CA ASN A 8 -31.34 16.75 10.13
C ASN A 8 -31.55 18.17 9.52
N SER A 9 -31.03 18.47 8.31
CA SER A 9 -31.25 19.78 7.63
C SER A 9 -32.11 19.62 6.37
N VAL A 10 -32.16 20.65 5.49
CA VAL A 10 -32.75 20.55 4.13
C VAL A 10 -32.21 19.32 3.37
N LEU A 11 -31.00 18.96 3.76
CA LEU A 11 -30.14 17.92 3.28
C LEU A 11 -30.44 16.54 3.91
N GLY A 12 -31.68 16.27 4.31
CA GLY A 12 -32.11 14.99 4.89
C GLY A 12 -32.67 13.97 3.88
N PRO A 13 -33.71 14.32 3.08
CA PRO A 13 -34.55 13.32 2.39
C PRO A 13 -33.88 12.39 1.37
N LEU A 14 -32.74 12.78 0.79
CA LEU A 14 -31.99 11.94 -0.15
C LEU A 14 -30.93 11.05 0.55
N TYR A 15 -30.54 11.27 1.82
CA TYR A 15 -29.54 10.42 2.49
C TYR A 15 -30.08 9.01 2.69
N SER A 16 -31.36 8.90 3.03
CA SER A 16 -32.09 7.64 3.12
C SER A 16 -32.28 6.95 1.76
N GLN A 17 -31.96 7.60 0.64
CA GLN A 17 -32.17 7.10 -0.72
C GLN A 17 -30.87 6.81 -1.48
N ASP A 18 -29.82 7.61 -1.32
CA ASP A 18 -28.54 7.47 -2.05
C ASP A 18 -27.50 6.62 -1.29
N ARG A 19 -27.06 5.54 -1.95
CA ARG A 19 -26.12 4.57 -1.37
C ARG A 19 -24.67 5.07 -1.29
N ILE A 20 -24.23 5.93 -2.20
CA ILE A 20 -22.87 6.48 -2.16
C ILE A 20 -22.78 7.40 -0.94
N LEU A 21 -23.82 8.19 -0.70
CA LEU A 21 -23.84 9.17 0.37
C LEU A 21 -23.96 8.51 1.75
N GLN A 22 -24.71 7.40 1.88
CA GLN A 22 -24.68 6.53 3.07
C GLN A 22 -23.30 5.90 3.31
N ALA A 23 -22.60 5.49 2.25
CA ALA A 23 -21.32 4.79 2.35
C ALA A 23 -20.09 5.72 2.45
N MET A 24 -20.22 7.00 2.08
CA MET A 24 -19.11 7.94 1.90
C MET A 24 -19.41 9.30 2.54
N GLY A 25 -19.36 9.35 3.87
CA GLY A 25 -19.56 10.56 4.67
C GLY A 25 -18.65 11.74 4.30
N ASN A 26 -17.52 11.51 3.63
CA ASN A 26 -16.62 12.56 3.14
C ASN A 26 -17.16 13.29 1.88
N ILE A 27 -17.66 12.54 0.89
CA ILE A 27 -18.41 13.11 -0.25
C ILE A 27 -19.60 13.89 0.29
N ALA A 28 -20.29 13.25 1.22
CA ALA A 28 -21.53 13.75 1.73
C ALA A 28 -21.28 15.04 2.58
N LEU A 29 -20.19 15.14 3.36
CA LEU A 29 -19.75 16.40 3.99
C LEU A 29 -19.66 17.57 3.00
N ALA A 30 -19.12 17.35 1.80
CA ALA A 30 -18.95 18.41 0.81
C ALA A 30 -20.29 19.01 0.35
N PHE A 31 -21.33 18.19 0.20
CA PHE A 31 -22.66 18.71 -0.15
C PHE A 31 -23.40 19.37 1.00
N HIS A 32 -23.11 19.01 2.26
CA HIS A 32 -23.57 19.79 3.41
C HIS A 32 -22.96 21.18 3.39
N LEU A 33 -21.65 21.30 3.13
CA LEU A 33 -21.00 22.60 2.95
C LEU A 33 -21.65 23.41 1.83
N LEU A 34 -21.98 22.78 0.69
CA LEU A 34 -22.62 23.46 -0.44
C LEU A 34 -24.05 23.95 -0.16
N CYS A 35 -24.91 23.14 0.49
CA CYS A 35 -26.28 23.57 0.80
C CYS A 35 -26.30 24.70 1.82
N GLU A 36 -25.56 24.57 2.91
CA GLU A 36 -25.54 25.59 3.96
C GLU A 36 -24.92 26.90 3.45
N ARG A 37 -23.94 26.83 2.53
CA ARG A 37 -23.41 27.99 1.80
C ARG A 37 -24.47 28.66 0.93
N ALA A 38 -25.32 27.87 0.27
CA ALA A 38 -26.42 28.36 -0.56
C ALA A 38 -27.63 28.86 0.26
N SER A 39 -27.69 28.59 1.56
CA SER A 39 -28.77 28.99 2.47
C SER A 39 -28.40 30.26 3.26
N PRO A 40 -28.96 31.45 2.94
CA PRO A 40 -28.54 32.72 3.55
C PRO A 40 -28.75 32.81 5.07
N ASN A 41 -29.73 32.05 5.59
CA ASN A 41 -30.07 32.01 7.01
C ASN A 41 -29.46 30.78 7.73
N SER A 42 -28.48 30.09 7.14
CA SER A 42 -27.85 28.93 7.78
C SER A 42 -27.06 29.32 9.01
N PHE A 43 -27.21 28.52 10.08
CA PHE A 43 -26.43 28.63 11.32
C PHE A 43 -24.91 28.60 11.07
N TRP A 44 -24.46 27.91 10.02
CA TRP A 44 -23.03 27.80 9.69
C TRP A 44 -22.49 28.94 8.81
N GLN A 45 -23.31 29.92 8.39
CA GLN A 45 -22.84 31.05 7.56
C GLN A 45 -21.57 31.75 8.12
N PRO A 46 -21.44 32.06 9.43
CA PRO A 46 -20.23 32.69 9.95
C PRO A 46 -18.95 31.87 9.73
N TYR A 47 -19.03 30.55 9.77
CA TYR A 47 -17.91 29.64 9.47
C TYR A 47 -17.67 29.53 7.96
N ILE A 48 -18.74 29.39 7.18
CA ILE A 48 -18.66 29.19 5.73
C ILE A 48 -18.13 30.44 5.00
N GLN A 49 -18.34 31.62 5.56
CA GLN A 49 -17.81 32.90 5.07
C GLN A 49 -16.31 33.10 5.38
N THR A 50 -15.74 32.37 6.34
CA THR A 50 -14.29 32.40 6.64
C THR A 50 -13.49 31.31 5.93
N LEU A 51 -14.13 30.42 5.16
CA LEU A 51 -13.44 29.39 4.39
C LEU A 51 -12.75 29.97 3.14
N PRO A 52 -11.59 29.43 2.72
CA PRO A 52 -10.97 29.75 1.44
C PRO A 52 -11.91 29.55 0.25
N SER A 53 -11.81 30.43 -0.74
CA SER A 53 -12.50 30.30 -2.03
C SER A 53 -11.80 29.33 -2.98
N GLU A 54 -10.50 29.12 -2.79
CA GLU A 54 -9.63 28.24 -3.59
C GLU A 54 -8.69 27.44 -2.69
N TYR A 55 -8.12 26.35 -3.22
CA TYR A 55 -7.23 25.44 -2.51
C TYR A 55 -6.16 24.90 -3.48
N ASP A 56 -4.95 24.65 -3.01
CA ASP A 56 -3.86 24.11 -3.85
C ASP A 56 -3.82 22.56 -3.84
N THR A 57 -4.99 21.92 -3.84
CA THR A 57 -5.09 20.47 -4.14
C THR A 57 -4.91 20.24 -5.65
N PRO A 58 -4.46 19.05 -6.10
CA PRO A 58 -4.20 18.79 -7.52
C PRO A 58 -5.38 19.05 -8.45
N LEU A 59 -6.63 19.04 -7.97
CA LEU A 59 -7.82 19.43 -8.74
C LEU A 59 -7.76 20.86 -9.30
N TYR A 60 -6.97 21.75 -8.70
CA TYR A 60 -6.76 23.15 -9.10
C TYR A 60 -5.45 23.37 -9.87
N PHE A 61 -4.69 22.32 -10.16
CA PHE A 61 -3.43 22.44 -10.90
C PHE A 61 -3.71 22.62 -12.40
N GLU A 62 -2.85 23.39 -13.07
CA GLU A 62 -2.83 23.44 -14.53
C GLU A 62 -2.21 22.16 -15.13
N GLU A 63 -2.48 21.88 -16.41
CA GLU A 63 -1.98 20.65 -17.04
C GLU A 63 -0.46 20.54 -16.97
N GLU A 64 0.27 21.66 -17.10
CA GLU A 64 1.73 21.69 -17.08
C GLU A 64 2.31 21.45 -15.66
N GLU A 65 1.58 21.83 -14.63
CA GLU A 65 1.91 21.57 -13.23
C GLU A 65 1.72 20.09 -12.89
N VAL A 66 0.62 19.47 -13.37
CA VAL A 66 0.43 18.01 -13.29
C VAL A 66 1.45 17.27 -14.16
N ARG A 67 1.84 17.83 -15.32
CA ARG A 67 2.86 17.28 -16.22
C ARG A 67 4.23 17.15 -15.54
N CYS A 68 4.52 18.00 -14.55
CA CYS A 68 5.74 17.89 -13.73
C CYS A 68 5.81 16.59 -12.92
N LEU A 69 4.68 15.94 -12.60
CA LEU A 69 4.62 14.67 -11.88
C LEU A 69 4.72 13.44 -12.80
N GLN A 70 4.93 13.58 -14.11
CA GLN A 70 5.07 12.39 -14.97
C GLN A 70 6.24 11.52 -14.51
N SER A 71 6.02 10.18 -14.48
CA SER A 71 6.91 9.14 -13.94
C SER A 71 7.06 9.06 -12.41
N THR A 72 6.32 9.85 -11.62
CA THR A 72 6.25 9.66 -10.16
C THR A 72 5.30 8.53 -9.77
N GLN A 73 5.33 8.16 -8.49
CA GLN A 73 4.30 7.31 -7.89
C GLN A 73 3.00 8.09 -7.68
N ALA A 74 3.10 9.33 -7.19
CA ALA A 74 1.95 10.18 -6.85
C ALA A 74 0.99 10.49 -8.02
N ILE A 75 1.46 10.53 -9.27
CA ILE A 75 0.60 10.90 -10.42
C ILE A 75 -0.58 9.93 -10.63
N HIS A 76 -0.44 8.66 -10.26
CA HIS A 76 -1.55 7.69 -10.33
C HIS A 76 -2.67 8.02 -9.34
N ASP A 77 -2.33 8.54 -8.17
CA ASP A 77 -3.29 8.98 -7.15
C ASP A 77 -3.93 10.33 -7.56
N VAL A 78 -3.17 11.25 -8.19
CA VAL A 78 -3.69 12.49 -8.81
C VAL A 78 -4.71 12.20 -9.91
N PHE A 79 -4.37 11.33 -10.88
CA PHE A 79 -5.31 10.93 -11.94
C PHE A 79 -6.56 10.24 -11.36
N SER A 80 -6.39 9.45 -10.29
CA SER A 80 -7.51 8.82 -9.59
C SER A 80 -8.39 9.85 -8.90
N GLN A 81 -7.82 10.89 -8.27
CA GLN A 81 -8.56 12.01 -7.69
C GLN A 81 -9.39 12.74 -8.74
N TYR A 82 -8.79 13.24 -9.83
CA TYR A 82 -9.52 13.90 -10.92
C TYR A 82 -10.65 13.02 -11.48
N LYS A 83 -10.37 11.75 -11.79
CA LYS A 83 -11.37 10.80 -12.33
C LYS A 83 -12.49 10.49 -11.32
N ASN A 84 -12.19 10.50 -10.02
CA ASN A 84 -13.18 10.28 -8.97
C ASN A 84 -14.04 11.54 -8.76
N THR A 85 -13.45 12.71 -8.60
CA THR A 85 -14.18 13.98 -8.42
C THR A 85 -15.04 14.30 -9.65
N ALA A 86 -14.54 14.15 -10.87
CA ALA A 86 -15.33 14.37 -12.08
C ALA A 86 -16.51 13.37 -12.20
N ARG A 87 -16.29 12.09 -11.85
CA ARG A 87 -17.35 11.08 -11.85
C ARG A 87 -18.39 11.32 -10.74
N GLN A 88 -17.94 11.73 -9.56
CA GLN A 88 -18.81 12.12 -8.45
C GLN A 88 -19.63 13.34 -8.84
N TYR A 89 -19.02 14.41 -9.34
CA TYR A 89 -19.73 15.60 -9.83
C TYR A 89 -20.74 15.23 -10.92
N ALA A 90 -20.37 14.45 -11.94
CA ALA A 90 -21.30 14.08 -13.01
C ALA A 90 -22.45 13.15 -12.56
N TYR A 91 -22.20 12.26 -11.59
CA TYR A 91 -23.24 11.45 -10.94
C TYR A 91 -24.18 12.34 -10.13
N PHE A 92 -23.61 13.13 -9.22
CA PHE A 92 -24.35 13.94 -8.26
C PHE A 92 -25.06 15.13 -8.90
N TYR A 93 -24.52 15.77 -9.94
CA TYR A 93 -25.23 16.79 -10.73
C TYR A 93 -26.56 16.28 -11.32
N LYS A 94 -26.73 14.95 -11.39
CA LYS A 94 -27.97 14.25 -11.78
C LYS A 94 -28.86 13.80 -10.61
N VAL A 95 -28.46 14.03 -9.35
CA VAL A 95 -28.98 13.36 -8.14
C VAL A 95 -29.07 14.21 -6.84
N ILE A 96 -28.19 15.19 -6.56
CA ILE A 96 -27.93 15.74 -5.19
C ILE A 96 -29.10 16.41 -4.42
N GLN A 97 -29.07 16.56 -3.06
CA GLN A 97 -27.95 17.03 -2.18
C GLN A 97 -27.97 16.52 -0.70
N ILE A 98 -26.82 16.00 -0.15
CA ILE A 98 -26.61 15.15 1.09
C ILE A 98 -25.10 14.99 1.49
N THR A 99 -24.44 14.90 2.68
CA THR A 99 -24.53 15.01 4.20
C THR A 99 -23.16 14.72 4.98
N THR A 100 -22.66 15.58 5.91
CA THR A 100 -22.22 15.21 7.32
C THR A 100 -20.93 14.38 7.82
N GLY A 101 -20.19 14.77 8.93
CA GLY A 101 -19.08 14.01 9.68
C GLY A 101 -18.66 14.32 11.22
N TYR A 102 -18.60 13.38 12.21
CA TYR A 102 -18.92 13.51 13.70
C TYR A 102 -17.85 13.13 14.82
N ASN A 103 -18.12 13.40 16.15
CA ASN A 103 -17.52 12.77 17.38
C ASN A 103 -18.48 12.81 18.62
N LEU A 104 -18.28 12.00 19.70
CA LEU A 104 -19.35 11.47 20.60
C LEU A 104 -19.35 11.85 22.11
N GLU A 105 -18.24 11.82 22.87
CA GLU A 105 -18.34 11.67 24.36
C GLU A 105 -18.49 12.97 25.20
N ASP A 106 -17.72 14.03 24.95
CA ASP A 106 -17.86 15.34 25.64
C ASP A 106 -18.63 16.39 24.80
N ASP A 107 -19.20 15.98 23.66
CA ASP A 107 -19.80 16.83 22.59
C ASP A 107 -18.94 18.03 22.15
N ARG A 108 -17.61 17.96 22.35
CA ARG A 108 -16.64 19.00 22.00
C ARG A 108 -15.35 18.40 21.44
N CYS A 109 -14.66 19.19 20.61
CA CYS A 109 -13.30 18.88 20.18
C CYS A 109 -12.33 19.62 21.09
N GLU A 110 -11.56 18.89 21.90
CA GLU A 110 -10.47 19.48 22.67
C GLU A 110 -9.17 19.50 21.86
N CYS A 111 -8.43 20.60 21.96
CA CYS A 111 -7.12 20.75 21.35
C CYS A 111 -6.16 21.30 22.40
N VAL A 112 -5.24 20.46 22.86
CA VAL A 112 -4.12 20.89 23.71
C VAL A 112 -3.01 21.48 22.85
N ALA A 113 -2.18 22.37 23.42
CA ALA A 113 -1.04 22.93 22.71
C ALA A 113 0.01 21.85 22.45
N LEU A 114 0.49 21.77 21.20
CA LEU A 114 1.52 20.80 20.77
C LEU A 114 2.89 21.06 21.43
N GLN A 115 3.13 22.32 21.78
CA GLN A 115 4.35 22.86 22.39
C GLN A 115 3.99 24.21 23.06
N ASP A 116 4.95 24.81 23.75
CA ASP A 116 4.81 26.20 24.22
C ASP A 116 4.73 27.17 23.01
N PHE A 117 3.85 28.16 23.12
CA PHE A 117 3.70 29.27 22.16
C PHE A 117 3.74 30.60 22.93
N GLN A 118 4.51 31.57 22.45
CA GLN A 118 4.57 32.92 23.00
C GLN A 118 3.45 33.80 22.42
N ALA A 119 3.15 34.91 23.12
CA ALA A 119 2.13 35.86 22.67
C ALA A 119 2.55 36.57 21.38
N GLY A 120 1.97 36.12 20.25
CA GLY A 120 2.30 36.59 18.90
C GLY A 120 2.76 35.46 17.95
N ASP A 121 3.07 34.27 18.48
CA ASP A 121 3.42 33.11 17.66
C ASP A 121 2.20 32.54 16.91
N GLN A 122 2.43 31.97 15.74
CA GLN A 122 1.43 31.16 15.05
C GLN A 122 1.27 29.81 15.76
N ILE A 123 0.05 29.52 16.23
CA ILE A 123 -0.29 28.23 16.84
C ILE A 123 -0.42 27.17 15.74
N TYR A 124 0.36 26.10 15.84
CA TYR A 124 0.32 24.93 14.95
C TYR A 124 -0.29 23.72 15.64
N ILE A 125 -0.88 22.82 14.85
CA ILE A 125 -1.35 21.50 15.28
C ILE A 125 -0.73 20.41 14.38
N PHE A 126 -0.52 19.21 14.92
CA PHE A 126 0.00 18.09 14.14
C PHE A 126 -1.12 17.44 13.32
N TYR A 127 -0.99 17.43 11.99
CA TYR A 127 -2.03 16.93 11.08
C TYR A 127 -2.08 15.40 11.00
N GLY A 128 -1.18 14.68 11.67
CA GLY A 128 -0.99 13.23 11.57
C GLY A 128 0.24 12.84 10.74
N THR A 129 0.65 11.58 10.83
CA THR A 129 1.87 10.99 10.22
C THR A 129 1.77 10.80 8.70
N ARG A 130 1.31 11.82 7.96
CA ARG A 130 1.09 11.76 6.51
C ARG A 130 2.37 11.98 5.69
N SER A 131 2.45 11.35 4.53
CA SER A 131 3.52 11.58 3.55
C SER A 131 3.30 12.91 2.80
N ASN A 132 4.32 13.43 2.10
CA ASN A 132 4.13 14.61 1.27
C ASN A 132 3.25 14.34 0.05
N ALA A 133 3.20 13.11 -0.45
CA ALA A 133 2.21 12.71 -1.46
C ALA A 133 0.77 12.87 -0.91
N GLU A 134 0.54 12.43 0.33
CA GLU A 134 -0.76 12.56 0.99
C GLU A 134 -1.09 14.01 1.36
N PHE A 135 -0.13 14.82 1.81
CA PHE A 135 -0.35 16.25 2.07
C PHE A 135 -0.64 17.04 0.79
N VAL A 136 0.12 16.82 -0.30
CA VAL A 136 -0.16 17.50 -1.58
C VAL A 136 -1.54 17.10 -2.09
N ILE A 137 -1.83 15.80 -2.20
CA ILE A 137 -3.06 15.32 -2.83
C ILE A 137 -4.31 15.59 -1.99
N HIS A 138 -4.25 15.41 -0.66
CA HIS A 138 -5.44 15.46 0.21
C HIS A 138 -5.49 16.67 1.15
N SER A 139 -4.44 17.48 1.25
CA SER A 139 -4.42 18.70 2.08
C SER A 139 -3.99 19.96 1.33
N GLY A 140 -3.49 19.84 0.10
CA GLY A 140 -3.17 20.98 -0.76
C GLY A 140 -1.90 21.74 -0.36
N PHE A 141 -0.92 21.08 0.27
CA PHE A 141 0.39 21.67 0.55
C PHE A 141 1.51 20.63 0.53
N PHE A 142 2.76 21.06 0.35
CA PHE A 142 3.95 20.25 0.58
C PHE A 142 4.59 20.67 1.92
N PHE A 143 4.99 19.70 2.76
CA PHE A 143 5.65 19.98 4.03
C PHE A 143 7.17 19.72 3.91
N ASP A 144 7.94 20.81 3.88
CA ASP A 144 9.40 20.75 3.95
C ASP A 144 9.84 20.07 5.25
N ASN A 145 10.91 19.26 5.17
CA ASN A 145 11.48 18.52 6.29
C ASN A 145 10.52 17.52 7.00
N ASN A 146 9.47 17.05 6.32
CA ASN A 146 8.54 16.04 6.84
C ASN A 146 9.24 14.74 7.30
N SER A 147 9.27 14.49 8.61
CA SER A 147 9.85 13.31 9.25
C SER A 147 9.12 11.99 8.96
N HIS A 148 7.87 12.05 8.47
CA HIS A 148 7.04 10.88 8.19
C HIS A 148 6.91 10.59 6.69
N ASP A 149 7.70 11.26 5.86
CA ASP A 149 7.65 11.12 4.42
C ASP A 149 8.21 9.76 3.93
N ARG A 150 7.58 9.23 2.89
CA ARG A 150 7.73 7.84 2.48
C ARG A 150 7.26 7.59 1.04
N VAL A 151 7.93 6.66 0.36
CA VAL A 151 7.53 6.15 -0.97
C VAL A 151 7.02 4.72 -0.88
N LYS A 152 6.17 4.33 -1.83
CA LYS A 152 5.60 2.99 -1.94
C LYS A 152 6.62 2.06 -2.61
N ILE A 153 6.78 0.83 -2.11
CA ILE A 153 7.57 -0.22 -2.77
C ILE A 153 6.77 -1.52 -2.85
N LYS A 154 6.41 -1.94 -4.07
CA LYS A 154 5.68 -3.19 -4.29
C LYS A 154 6.64 -4.37 -4.40
N LEU A 155 6.47 -5.35 -3.52
CA LEU A 155 7.26 -6.58 -3.46
C LEU A 155 6.35 -7.82 -3.39
N GLY A 156 6.91 -8.99 -3.67
CA GLY A 156 6.20 -10.27 -3.57
C GLY A 156 7.10 -11.45 -3.90
N VAL A 157 6.84 -12.61 -3.27
CA VAL A 157 7.51 -13.86 -3.60
C VAL A 157 6.94 -14.39 -4.92
N SER A 158 7.81 -14.67 -5.91
CA SER A 158 7.34 -15.18 -7.21
C SER A 158 6.75 -16.58 -7.06
N LYS A 159 5.63 -16.85 -7.73
CA LYS A 159 5.07 -18.21 -7.89
C LYS A 159 6.02 -19.18 -8.61
N SER A 160 7.05 -18.66 -9.30
CA SER A 160 8.11 -19.43 -9.94
C SER A 160 9.33 -19.70 -9.05
N ASP A 161 9.36 -19.21 -7.81
CA ASP A 161 10.41 -19.56 -6.85
C ASP A 161 10.19 -21.02 -6.38
N ARG A 162 11.23 -21.86 -6.47
CA ARG A 162 11.21 -23.24 -5.96
C ARG A 162 10.86 -23.32 -4.47
N LEU A 163 11.15 -22.26 -3.71
CA LEU A 163 10.87 -22.11 -2.29
C LEU A 163 9.56 -21.37 -2.00
N TYR A 164 8.74 -21.03 -3.02
CA TYR A 164 7.52 -20.23 -2.87
C TYR A 164 6.62 -20.74 -1.74
N ALA A 165 6.36 -22.06 -1.67
CA ALA A 165 5.45 -22.63 -0.68
C ALA A 165 5.95 -22.44 0.76
N MET A 166 7.24 -22.68 1.00
CA MET A 166 7.86 -22.52 2.32
C MET A 166 7.95 -21.04 2.72
N LYS A 167 8.34 -20.16 1.79
CA LYS A 167 8.34 -18.70 2.03
C LYS A 167 6.93 -18.18 2.31
N ALA A 168 5.92 -18.68 1.60
CA ALA A 168 4.53 -18.30 1.82
C ALA A 168 4.00 -18.73 3.20
N GLU A 169 4.37 -19.92 3.67
CA GLU A 169 4.00 -20.41 5.01
C GLU A 169 4.68 -19.61 6.13
N VAL A 170 5.99 -19.33 6.03
CA VAL A 170 6.69 -18.50 7.03
C VAL A 170 6.12 -17.08 7.07
N LEU A 171 5.85 -16.47 5.90
CA LEU A 171 5.18 -15.17 5.84
C LEU A 171 3.78 -15.21 6.43
N ALA A 172 2.99 -16.25 6.18
CA ALA A 172 1.64 -16.40 6.74
C ALA A 172 1.66 -16.51 8.28
N ARG A 173 2.58 -17.29 8.85
CA ARG A 173 2.77 -17.39 10.31
C ARG A 173 3.24 -16.07 10.93
N ALA A 174 4.04 -15.29 10.20
CA ALA A 174 4.45 -13.93 10.59
C ALA A 174 3.34 -12.87 10.40
N GLY A 175 2.16 -13.23 9.87
CA GLY A 175 1.08 -12.28 9.58
C GLY A 175 1.34 -11.36 8.38
N ILE A 176 2.24 -11.74 7.48
CA ILE A 176 2.69 -10.94 6.33
C ILE A 176 2.13 -11.52 5.02
N PRO A 177 1.49 -10.73 4.14
CA PRO A 177 1.02 -11.22 2.85
C PRO A 177 2.18 -11.50 1.88
N THR A 178 2.02 -12.53 1.05
CA THR A 178 3.03 -12.99 0.07
C THR A 178 3.38 -12.00 -1.03
N SER A 179 2.55 -10.96 -1.24
CA SER A 179 2.89 -9.75 -1.96
C SER A 179 2.15 -8.56 -1.32
N SER A 180 2.83 -7.42 -1.21
CA SER A 180 2.28 -6.20 -0.63
C SER A 180 2.85 -4.94 -1.30
N VAL A 181 2.28 -3.80 -0.95
CA VAL A 181 2.89 -2.48 -1.12
C VAL A 181 3.39 -2.04 0.25
N PHE A 182 4.70 -2.10 0.45
CA PHE A 182 5.37 -1.63 1.66
C PHE A 182 5.79 -0.16 1.48
N ALA A 183 6.41 0.44 2.50
CA ALA A 183 6.94 1.79 2.46
C ALA A 183 8.45 1.83 2.70
N LEU A 184 9.15 2.70 1.96
CA LEU A 184 10.49 3.18 2.30
C LEU A 184 10.36 4.59 2.88
N HIS A 185 11.00 4.85 4.00
CA HIS A 185 10.85 6.09 4.79
C HIS A 185 12.08 6.99 4.64
N PHE A 186 11.92 8.28 4.88
CA PHE A 186 13.05 9.21 4.96
C PHE A 186 13.88 9.07 6.27
N THR A 187 13.42 8.28 7.23
CA THR A 187 14.12 7.99 8.49
C THR A 187 15.26 6.97 8.32
N GLU A 188 16.08 6.80 9.35
CA GLU A 188 16.89 5.58 9.55
C GLU A 188 16.25 4.78 10.71
N PRO A 189 16.02 3.46 10.56
CA PRO A 189 16.12 2.69 9.33
C PRO A 189 15.08 3.14 8.27
N PRO A 190 15.34 2.91 6.97
CA PRO A 190 14.40 3.25 5.90
C PRO A 190 13.23 2.25 5.78
N ILE A 191 13.35 1.06 6.38
CA ILE A 191 12.37 -0.02 6.32
C ILE A 191 11.73 -0.28 7.69
N SER A 192 10.45 -0.65 7.70
CA SER A 192 9.76 -1.08 8.92
C SER A 192 10.07 -2.55 9.26
N ALA A 193 9.81 -2.96 10.50
CA ALA A 193 9.95 -4.34 10.96
C ALA A 193 9.24 -5.36 10.04
N GLN A 194 8.04 -5.03 9.53
CA GLN A 194 7.31 -5.88 8.59
C GLN A 194 8.02 -6.04 7.24
N LEU A 195 8.65 -4.97 6.73
CA LEU A 195 9.42 -5.03 5.49
C LEU A 195 10.77 -5.75 5.70
N LEU A 196 11.43 -5.58 6.84
CA LEU A 196 12.62 -6.35 7.20
C LEU A 196 12.31 -7.87 7.27
N ALA A 197 11.25 -8.24 7.99
CA ALA A 197 10.77 -9.62 8.07
C ALA A 197 10.44 -10.20 6.69
N PHE A 198 9.74 -9.43 5.83
CA PHE A 198 9.47 -9.84 4.45
C PHE A 198 10.75 -10.06 3.65
N LEU A 199 11.71 -9.13 3.73
CA LEU A 199 12.97 -9.18 2.98
C LEU A 199 13.86 -10.34 3.43
N ARG A 200 13.93 -10.63 4.73
CA ARG A 200 14.63 -11.80 5.28
C ARG A 200 14.09 -13.10 4.68
N VAL A 201 12.79 -13.33 4.78
CA VAL A 201 12.13 -14.54 4.24
C VAL A 201 12.21 -14.61 2.70
N PHE A 202 12.17 -13.46 2.01
CA PHE A 202 12.37 -13.38 0.56
C PHE A 202 13.78 -13.87 0.16
N CYS A 203 14.81 -13.59 0.97
CA CYS A 203 16.20 -13.99 0.73
C CYS A 203 16.63 -15.35 1.34
N MET A 204 15.77 -16.00 2.13
CA MET A 204 16.12 -17.23 2.84
C MET A 204 16.54 -18.41 1.95
N THR A 205 17.44 -19.24 2.48
CA THR A 205 17.73 -20.59 1.97
C THR A 205 16.64 -21.60 2.38
N GLU A 206 16.76 -22.84 1.90
CA GLU A 206 15.80 -23.90 2.24
C GLU A 206 15.98 -24.42 3.67
N GLU A 207 17.20 -24.33 4.18
CA GLU A 207 17.63 -24.68 5.53
C GLU A 207 17.12 -23.64 6.52
N GLU A 208 17.35 -22.35 6.23
CA GLU A 208 16.80 -21.24 7.02
C GLU A 208 15.27 -21.33 7.11
N LEU A 209 14.57 -21.61 6.01
CA LEU A 209 13.13 -21.81 6.02
C LEU A 209 12.70 -23.04 6.84
N LYS A 210 13.46 -24.14 6.86
CA LYS A 210 13.15 -25.31 7.72
C LYS A 210 13.23 -24.93 9.20
N GLU A 211 14.23 -24.15 9.61
CA GLU A 211 14.38 -23.67 10.99
C GLU A 211 13.26 -22.70 11.43
N HIS A 212 12.58 -22.04 10.49
CA HIS A 212 11.40 -21.19 10.76
C HIS A 212 10.06 -21.94 10.60
N LEU A 213 10.08 -23.24 10.27
CA LEU A 213 8.88 -24.05 10.04
C LEU A 213 8.76 -25.25 10.98
N LEU A 214 9.88 -25.76 11.49
CA LEU A 214 10.00 -27.04 12.19
C LEU A 214 10.86 -26.91 13.45
N GLY A 215 10.48 -27.65 14.49
CA GLY A 215 11.18 -27.67 15.78
C GLY A 215 10.74 -26.52 16.70
N ASP A 216 11.02 -26.68 17.98
CA ASP A 216 10.38 -25.88 19.05
C ASP A 216 10.69 -24.38 18.93
N SER A 217 11.94 -24.02 18.60
CA SER A 217 12.39 -22.63 18.40
C SER A 217 11.81 -21.91 17.17
N ALA A 218 10.98 -22.57 16.35
CA ALA A 218 10.47 -21.98 15.11
C ALA A 218 9.58 -20.74 15.35
N ILE A 219 8.87 -20.68 16.49
CA ILE A 219 8.01 -19.56 16.84
C ILE A 219 8.87 -18.33 17.24
N ASP A 220 9.90 -18.51 18.05
CA ASP A 220 10.80 -17.43 18.50
C ASP A 220 11.56 -16.80 17.33
N ARG A 221 11.93 -17.64 16.36
CA ARG A 221 12.55 -17.24 15.10
C ARG A 221 11.58 -16.42 14.23
N ILE A 222 10.31 -16.81 14.16
CA ILE A 222 9.27 -16.01 13.48
C ILE A 222 9.04 -14.67 14.20
N PHE A 223 9.00 -14.67 15.53
CA PHE A 223 8.83 -13.46 16.36
C PHE A 223 9.98 -12.46 16.16
N THR A 224 11.21 -12.95 16.07
CA THR A 224 12.42 -12.12 15.88
C THR A 224 12.65 -11.65 14.44
N LEU A 225 11.92 -12.17 13.43
CA LEU A 225 12.06 -11.75 12.02
C LEU A 225 11.97 -10.23 11.81
N GLY A 226 11.21 -9.52 12.63
CA GLY A 226 11.05 -8.06 12.54
C GLY A 226 12.14 -7.23 13.23
N ASN A 227 13.01 -7.82 14.06
CA ASN A 227 14.02 -7.08 14.84
C ASN A 227 15.40 -7.09 14.13
N ALA A 228 15.96 -5.91 13.88
CA ALA A 228 17.28 -5.73 13.28
C ALA A 228 18.43 -6.31 14.12
N GLU A 229 18.27 -6.41 15.44
CA GLU A 229 19.27 -6.95 16.38
C GLU A 229 19.47 -8.47 16.26
N PHE A 230 18.44 -9.19 15.78
CA PHE A 230 18.42 -10.65 15.66
C PHE A 230 18.32 -11.05 14.17
N PRO A 231 19.45 -11.07 13.43
CA PRO A 231 19.50 -11.50 12.03
C PRO A 231 19.37 -13.02 11.89
N VAL A 232 18.71 -13.47 10.82
CA VAL A 232 18.58 -14.89 10.46
C VAL A 232 19.96 -15.52 10.22
N SER A 233 20.77 -14.85 9.41
CA SER A 233 22.19 -15.12 9.22
C SER A 233 22.86 -13.90 8.59
N TRP A 234 24.19 -13.78 8.70
CA TRP A 234 24.92 -12.67 8.07
C TRP A 234 24.80 -12.68 6.53
N ASP A 235 24.72 -13.86 5.92
CA ASP A 235 24.51 -14.05 4.48
C ASP A 235 23.08 -13.65 4.05
N ASN A 236 22.06 -13.97 4.86
CA ASN A 236 20.68 -13.53 4.64
C ASN A 236 20.58 -11.98 4.62
N GLU A 237 21.21 -11.31 5.59
CA GLU A 237 21.29 -9.85 5.62
C GLU A 237 22.05 -9.28 4.41
N VAL A 238 23.23 -9.80 4.08
CA VAL A 238 24.00 -9.35 2.89
C VAL A 238 23.16 -9.47 1.62
N LYS A 239 22.42 -10.57 1.44
CA LYS A 239 21.49 -10.76 0.30
C LYS A 239 20.36 -9.73 0.30
N LEU A 240 19.70 -9.51 1.43
CA LEU A 240 18.50 -8.67 1.50
C LEU A 240 18.83 -7.17 1.32
N TRP A 241 19.95 -6.71 1.87
CA TRP A 241 20.40 -5.33 1.68
C TRP A 241 20.93 -5.10 0.26
N THR A 242 21.62 -6.09 -0.35
CA THR A 242 21.98 -6.02 -1.78
C THR A 242 20.73 -5.91 -2.66
N PHE A 243 19.71 -6.75 -2.41
CA PHE A 243 18.45 -6.70 -3.16
C PHE A 243 17.73 -5.35 -3.01
N LEU A 244 17.72 -4.77 -1.81
CA LEU A 244 17.09 -3.47 -1.56
C LEU A 244 17.83 -2.32 -2.25
N GLU A 245 19.16 -2.33 -2.21
CA GLU A 245 20.03 -1.36 -2.90
C GLU A 245 19.81 -1.41 -4.43
N ASP A 246 19.83 -2.60 -5.03
CA ASP A 246 19.55 -2.82 -6.45
C ASP A 246 18.13 -2.38 -6.81
N ARG A 247 17.13 -2.72 -5.98
CA ARG A 247 15.72 -2.38 -6.23
C ARG A 247 15.45 -0.88 -6.14
N ALA A 248 15.97 -0.20 -5.11
CA ALA A 248 15.83 1.24 -4.97
C ALA A 248 16.59 1.98 -6.09
N SER A 249 17.77 1.49 -6.47
CA SER A 249 18.53 2.00 -7.62
C SER A 249 17.82 1.80 -8.95
N LEU A 250 17.06 0.71 -9.12
CA LEU A 250 16.24 0.46 -10.32
C LEU A 250 15.02 1.38 -10.36
N LEU A 251 14.34 1.60 -9.23
CA LEU A 251 13.23 2.54 -9.13
C LEU A 251 13.67 3.98 -9.38
N LEU A 252 14.84 4.39 -8.87
CA LEU A 252 15.40 5.73 -9.11
C LEU A 252 15.64 5.99 -10.63
N LYS A 253 15.90 4.93 -11.41
CA LYS A 253 16.10 5.00 -12.87
C LYS A 253 14.80 5.02 -13.68
N THR A 254 13.60 4.90 -13.08
CA THR A 254 12.34 5.04 -13.82
C THR A 254 11.81 6.47 -13.90
N TYR A 255 12.41 7.42 -13.17
CA TYR A 255 12.04 8.83 -13.20
C TYR A 255 12.63 9.54 -14.42
N LYS A 256 11.90 10.51 -14.97
CA LYS A 256 12.31 11.35 -16.11
C LYS A 256 13.39 12.39 -15.79
N THR A 257 13.63 12.70 -14.51
CA THR A 257 14.61 13.70 -14.06
C THR A 257 15.43 13.17 -12.89
N THR A 258 16.66 13.64 -12.78
CA THR A 258 17.58 13.44 -11.65
C THR A 258 17.25 14.35 -10.46
N ILE A 259 17.91 14.10 -9.33
CA ILE A 259 17.84 14.93 -8.13
C ILE A 259 18.46 16.32 -8.40
N GLU A 260 19.52 16.35 -9.20
CA GLU A 260 20.31 17.52 -9.54
C GLU A 260 19.54 18.46 -10.48
N GLU A 261 18.89 17.92 -11.50
CA GLU A 261 18.02 18.68 -12.41
C GLU A 261 16.85 19.32 -11.66
N ASP A 262 16.18 18.59 -10.77
CA ASP A 262 15.08 19.14 -9.97
C ASP A 262 15.57 20.25 -9.01
N LYS A 263 16.75 20.08 -8.40
CA LYS A 263 17.43 21.12 -7.60
C LYS A 263 17.96 22.30 -8.42
N ILE A 264 18.04 22.19 -9.75
CA ILE A 264 18.28 23.32 -10.66
C ILE A 264 16.96 24.02 -10.98
N VAL A 265 15.90 23.27 -11.33
CA VAL A 265 14.59 23.84 -11.63
C VAL A 265 14.01 24.60 -10.44
N LEU A 266 14.11 24.06 -9.21
CA LEU A 266 13.65 24.72 -7.98
C LEU A 266 14.41 26.01 -7.60
N LYS A 267 15.46 26.40 -8.33
CA LYS A 267 16.13 27.71 -8.17
C LYS A 267 15.50 28.80 -9.04
N ASN A 268 14.55 28.46 -9.92
CA ASN A 268 13.80 29.44 -10.69
C ASN A 268 12.78 30.15 -9.77
N PRO A 269 12.88 31.48 -9.56
CA PRO A 269 11.91 32.22 -8.74
C PRO A 269 10.52 32.34 -9.41
N ASP A 270 10.41 32.13 -10.71
CA ASP A 270 9.18 32.33 -11.49
C ASP A 270 8.22 31.12 -11.44
N LEU A 271 8.49 30.12 -10.58
CA LEU A 271 7.62 28.95 -10.40
C LEU A 271 6.36 29.30 -9.57
N SER A 272 5.20 28.83 -10.01
CA SER A 272 3.98 28.86 -9.19
C SER A 272 4.14 27.99 -7.93
N VAL A 273 3.28 28.22 -6.93
CA VAL A 273 3.24 27.39 -5.71
C VAL A 273 2.92 25.93 -6.05
N ARG A 274 1.97 25.70 -6.97
CA ARG A 274 1.52 24.37 -7.42
C ARG A 274 2.61 23.63 -8.22
N ALA A 275 3.29 24.31 -9.15
CA ALA A 275 4.46 23.77 -9.84
C ALA A 275 5.59 23.45 -8.85
N THR A 276 5.86 24.34 -7.89
CA THR A 276 6.86 24.12 -6.83
C THR A 276 6.51 22.90 -5.99
N MET A 277 5.25 22.71 -5.60
CA MET A 277 4.77 21.50 -4.90
C MET A 277 4.97 20.24 -5.74
N ALA A 278 4.66 20.27 -7.04
CA ALA A 278 4.86 19.13 -7.94
C ALA A 278 6.35 18.74 -8.07
N ILE A 279 7.24 19.72 -8.19
CA ILE A 279 8.68 19.49 -8.34
C ILE A 279 9.31 19.08 -7.01
N LYS A 280 8.89 19.66 -5.87
CA LYS A 280 9.31 19.20 -4.53
C LYS A 280 8.85 17.76 -4.27
N LEU A 281 7.63 17.40 -4.64
CA LEU A 281 7.12 16.04 -4.46
C LEU A 281 7.91 15.00 -5.27
N ARG A 282 8.15 15.26 -6.57
CA ARG A 282 8.94 14.34 -7.41
C ARG A 282 10.43 14.29 -7.03
N LEU A 283 10.95 15.34 -6.38
CA LEU A 283 12.29 15.36 -5.79
C LEU A 283 12.33 14.51 -4.52
N GLY A 284 11.40 14.71 -3.59
CA GLY A 284 11.30 13.93 -2.35
C GLY A 284 11.15 12.42 -2.60
N GLU A 285 10.33 12.01 -3.58
CA GLU A 285 10.24 10.59 -3.98
C GLU A 285 11.61 10.00 -4.38
N LYS A 286 12.48 10.79 -5.03
CA LYS A 286 13.83 10.37 -5.42
C LYS A 286 14.83 10.45 -4.27
N GLU A 287 14.78 11.46 -3.41
CA GLU A 287 15.69 11.60 -2.28
C GLU A 287 15.47 10.50 -1.22
N ILE A 288 14.22 10.05 -1.02
CA ILE A 288 13.92 8.87 -0.18
C ILE A 288 14.53 7.60 -0.80
N LEU A 289 14.42 7.40 -2.11
CA LEU A 289 15.03 6.25 -2.80
C LEU A 289 16.56 6.31 -2.74
N GLU A 290 17.17 7.46 -2.98
CA GLU A 290 18.62 7.65 -2.95
C GLU A 290 19.19 7.46 -1.53
N LYS A 291 18.46 7.91 -0.50
CA LYS A 291 18.79 7.60 0.91
C LYS A 291 18.66 6.11 1.21
N ALA A 292 17.61 5.44 0.75
CA ALA A 292 17.45 3.99 0.92
C ALA A 292 18.57 3.18 0.24
N VAL A 293 19.05 3.61 -0.94
CA VAL A 293 20.25 3.04 -1.59
C VAL A 293 21.49 3.20 -0.70
N LYS A 294 21.73 4.40 -0.15
CA LYS A 294 22.89 4.68 0.71
C LYS A 294 22.86 3.88 2.02
N SER A 295 21.72 3.83 2.70
CA SER A 295 21.51 3.06 3.93
C SER A 295 21.67 1.55 3.68
N ALA A 296 21.09 1.03 2.58
CA ALA A 296 21.25 -0.37 2.19
C ALA A 296 22.71 -0.74 1.87
N ALA A 297 23.45 0.14 1.18
CA ALA A 297 24.87 -0.09 0.89
C ALA A 297 25.75 -0.14 2.15
N VAL A 298 25.45 0.71 3.14
CA VAL A 298 26.12 0.70 4.46
C VAL A 298 25.82 -0.60 5.22
N ASN A 299 24.54 -1.00 5.30
CA ASN A 299 24.14 -2.23 5.98
C ASN A 299 24.73 -3.48 5.31
N ARG A 300 24.72 -3.54 3.97
CA ARG A 300 25.37 -4.62 3.20
C ARG A 300 26.85 -4.76 3.55
N GLU A 301 27.59 -3.66 3.68
CA GLU A 301 29.02 -3.68 4.05
C GLU A 301 29.21 -4.09 5.51
N TYR A 302 28.39 -3.57 6.43
CA TYR A 302 28.39 -3.93 7.84
C TYR A 302 28.20 -5.45 8.03
N TYR A 303 27.17 -6.04 7.42
CA TYR A 303 26.91 -7.48 7.55
C TYR A 303 27.90 -8.35 6.77
N ARG A 304 28.44 -7.86 5.63
CA ARG A 304 29.54 -8.52 4.90
C ARG A 304 30.77 -8.69 5.80
N LYS A 305 31.15 -7.62 6.50
CA LYS A 305 32.28 -7.66 7.44
C LYS A 305 32.05 -8.71 8.55
N HIS A 306 30.87 -8.75 9.16
CA HIS A 306 30.55 -9.74 10.21
C HIS A 306 30.56 -11.19 9.67
N MET A 307 30.17 -11.40 8.42
CA MET A 307 30.26 -12.69 7.73
C MET A 307 31.72 -13.13 7.50
N GLU A 308 32.57 -12.21 7.04
CA GLU A 308 34.00 -12.46 6.77
C GLU A 308 34.80 -12.70 8.05
N GLU A 309 34.55 -11.91 9.10
CA GLU A 309 35.13 -12.08 10.44
C GLU A 309 34.54 -13.29 11.19
N ARG A 310 33.48 -13.92 10.67
CA ARG A 310 32.71 -15.02 11.29
C ARG A 310 32.25 -14.69 12.70
N ALA A 311 31.75 -13.48 12.89
CA ALA A 311 31.22 -13.01 14.16
C ALA A 311 30.11 -13.94 14.68
N PRO A 312 29.99 -14.18 16.00
CA PRO A 312 28.89 -14.95 16.55
C PRO A 312 27.56 -14.23 16.28
N LEU A 313 26.58 -14.96 15.77
CA LEU A 313 25.22 -14.42 15.58
C LEU A 313 24.60 -14.09 16.95
N PRO A 314 23.99 -12.90 17.13
CA PRO A 314 23.15 -12.60 18.28
C PRO A 314 22.06 -13.66 18.46
N ARG A 315 21.74 -13.97 19.71
CA ARG A 315 20.64 -14.87 20.08
C ARG A 315 19.69 -14.13 20.99
N TYR A 316 18.40 -14.38 20.79
CA TYR A 316 17.34 -13.93 21.68
C TYR A 316 17.28 -14.88 22.88
N GLU A 317 17.32 -14.34 24.10
CA GLU A 317 17.03 -15.10 25.32
C GLU A 317 15.77 -14.50 25.97
N GLU A 318 14.86 -15.34 26.51
CA GLU A 318 13.54 -14.89 27.00
C GLU A 318 13.63 -13.80 28.11
N SER A 319 14.77 -13.71 28.80
CA SER A 319 15.10 -12.65 29.75
C SER A 319 15.10 -11.23 29.14
N ASP A 320 15.29 -11.11 27.83
CA ASP A 320 15.37 -9.82 27.13
C ASP A 320 14.00 -9.12 26.99
N LEU A 321 12.90 -9.78 27.40
CA LEU A 321 11.55 -9.18 27.44
C LEU A 321 11.51 -7.80 28.12
N GLY A 322 12.34 -7.59 29.15
CA GLY A 322 12.40 -6.35 29.91
C GLY A 322 12.87 -5.12 29.12
N LEU A 323 13.51 -5.30 27.97
CA LEU A 323 13.88 -4.19 27.07
C LEU A 323 12.73 -3.76 26.15
N LEU A 324 11.76 -4.64 25.89
CA LEU A 324 10.69 -4.40 24.91
C LEU A 324 9.59 -3.43 25.40
N GLU A 325 9.51 -3.17 26.71
CA GLU A 325 8.57 -2.18 27.28
C GLU A 325 9.16 -0.75 27.35
N GLY A 326 10.46 -0.57 27.09
CA GLY A 326 11.13 0.74 27.18
C GLY A 326 11.06 1.62 25.93
N GLY A 327 10.61 1.07 24.79
CA GLY A 327 10.52 1.78 23.52
C GLY A 327 9.25 2.64 23.39
N VAL A 328 9.41 3.95 23.30
CA VAL A 328 8.27 4.89 23.16
C VAL A 328 7.69 4.84 21.74
N GLY A 329 6.48 4.29 21.59
CA GLY A 329 5.59 4.59 20.46
C GLY A 329 5.14 3.41 19.59
N ASP A 330 3.98 2.84 19.95
CA ASP A 330 3.02 2.17 19.04
C ASP A 330 3.51 0.95 18.22
N SER A 331 4.10 -0.06 18.88
CA SER A 331 4.47 -1.34 18.26
C SER A 331 3.75 -2.56 18.89
N ARG A 332 2.41 -2.53 18.96
CA ARG A 332 1.60 -3.70 19.39
C ARG A 332 1.09 -4.53 18.20
N LEU A 333 1.92 -5.44 17.72
CA LEU A 333 1.50 -6.52 16.81
C LEU A 333 0.66 -7.59 17.56
N PRO A 334 -0.12 -8.44 16.85
CA PRO A 334 -1.40 -8.92 17.39
C PRO A 334 -1.36 -9.95 18.53
N LEU A 335 -2.37 -9.87 19.40
CA LEU A 335 -2.70 -10.79 20.50
C LEU A 335 -2.99 -12.26 20.09
N VAL A 336 -2.79 -12.63 18.82
CA VAL A 336 -3.21 -13.93 18.26
C VAL A 336 -2.38 -15.09 18.82
N LEU A 337 -1.09 -14.89 19.08
CA LEU A 337 -0.21 -15.97 19.57
C LEU A 337 -0.58 -16.45 20.99
N ARG A 338 -1.06 -15.57 21.87
CA ARG A 338 -1.43 -15.95 23.26
C ARG A 338 -2.68 -16.84 23.37
N LYS A 339 -3.48 -17.00 22.32
CA LYS A 339 -4.68 -17.85 22.37
C LYS A 339 -4.42 -19.32 22.04
N LEU A 340 -3.31 -19.62 21.39
CA LEU A 340 -3.00 -21.00 20.97
C LEU A 340 -2.48 -21.88 22.12
N GLU A 341 -2.04 -21.28 23.23
CA GLU A 341 -1.66 -22.02 24.45
C GLU A 341 -2.89 -22.46 25.27
N GLU A 342 -3.97 -21.66 25.30
CA GLU A 342 -5.19 -21.97 26.06
C GLU A 342 -6.15 -22.91 25.29
N GLU A 343 -6.12 -22.92 23.96
CA GLU A 343 -6.98 -23.77 23.12
C GLU A 343 -6.31 -25.09 22.65
N ALA A 344 -5.06 -25.37 23.07
CA ALA A 344 -4.36 -26.64 22.78
C ALA A 344 -4.97 -27.89 23.45
N GLY A 345 -6.08 -27.75 24.17
CA GLY A 345 -6.85 -28.82 24.78
C GLY A 345 -7.87 -29.47 23.83
N VAL A 346 -7.42 -30.47 23.07
CA VAL A 346 -8.22 -31.42 22.26
C VAL A 346 -8.80 -30.87 20.94
N GLN A 347 -8.06 -31.06 19.83
CA GLN A 347 -8.56 -31.88 18.71
C GLN A 347 -7.45 -32.42 17.78
N GLU A 348 -7.83 -33.21 16.78
CA GLU A 348 -7.01 -34.27 16.16
C GLU A 348 -5.83 -33.80 15.28
N SER A 349 -4.73 -34.56 15.36
CA SER A 349 -3.51 -34.39 14.57
C SER A 349 -3.63 -35.01 13.17
N LEU A 350 -4.00 -34.21 12.16
CA LEU A 350 -3.88 -34.62 10.75
C LEU A 350 -2.41 -34.69 10.33
N SER A 351 -1.98 -35.86 9.84
CA SER A 351 -0.56 -36.25 9.86
C SER A 351 0.28 -35.77 8.68
N LEU A 352 1.37 -35.06 8.97
CA LEU A 352 2.40 -34.62 8.00
C LEU A 352 3.26 -35.75 7.41
N THR A 353 3.03 -37.02 7.78
CA THR A 353 3.83 -38.19 7.36
C THR A 353 3.51 -38.70 5.96
N GLU A 354 2.32 -38.45 5.41
CA GLU A 354 1.94 -38.96 4.09
C GLU A 354 2.64 -38.24 2.92
N THR A 355 2.87 -36.92 3.03
CA THR A 355 3.50 -36.12 1.98
C THR A 355 4.97 -36.49 1.82
N VAL A 356 5.70 -36.65 2.92
CA VAL A 356 7.11 -37.10 2.94
C VAL A 356 7.26 -38.51 2.35
N SER A 357 6.28 -39.39 2.61
CA SER A 357 6.29 -40.77 2.12
C SER A 357 6.16 -40.86 0.59
N LYS A 358 5.36 -39.97 -0.03
CA LYS A 358 5.17 -39.95 -1.50
C LYS A 358 6.40 -39.45 -2.26
N VAL A 359 7.23 -38.59 -1.68
CA VAL A 359 8.47 -38.11 -2.32
C VAL A 359 9.52 -39.23 -2.42
N LYS A 360 9.70 -40.05 -1.38
CA LYS A 360 10.66 -41.17 -1.38
C LYS A 360 10.29 -42.33 -2.30
N ALA A 361 9.02 -42.44 -2.72
CA ALA A 361 8.57 -43.52 -3.59
C ALA A 361 8.91 -43.31 -5.08
N ALA A 362 9.36 -42.12 -5.48
CA ALA A 362 9.54 -41.75 -6.88
C ALA A 362 10.94 -42.03 -7.48
N GLU A 363 11.95 -42.36 -6.66
CA GLU A 363 13.36 -42.47 -7.12
C GLU A 363 13.77 -43.87 -7.65
N ASN A 364 12.92 -44.90 -7.52
CA ASN A 364 13.19 -46.25 -8.04
C ASN A 364 12.13 -46.66 -9.08
N GLY A 365 12.54 -46.92 -10.32
CA GLY A 365 11.62 -47.12 -11.44
C GLY A 365 11.66 -48.49 -12.13
N LEU A 366 10.54 -48.81 -12.82
CA LEU A 366 10.33 -49.92 -13.77
C LEU A 366 10.27 -51.32 -13.10
N VAL A 367 9.48 -52.32 -13.54
CA VAL A 367 9.14 -52.80 -14.91
C VAL A 367 7.75 -53.50 -14.94
N ASN A 368 7.07 -53.45 -16.10
CA ASN A 368 5.95 -54.27 -16.66
C ASN A 368 5.06 -55.20 -15.79
N GLY A 369 3.75 -55.21 -16.07
CA GLY A 369 2.82 -56.31 -15.72
C GLY A 369 1.36 -56.05 -16.12
N GLU A 370 0.78 -56.87 -17.01
CA GLU A 370 -0.52 -56.63 -17.66
C GLU A 370 -1.79 -57.03 -16.86
N ASN A 371 -2.95 -56.54 -17.35
CA ASN A 371 -4.27 -57.19 -17.45
C ASN A 371 -5.37 -57.13 -16.35
N SER A 372 -6.55 -56.67 -16.80
CA SER A 372 -7.92 -57.19 -16.55
C SER A 372 -8.74 -56.83 -15.28
N ILE A 373 -9.43 -55.69 -15.35
CA ILE A 373 -10.93 -55.55 -15.45
C ILE A 373 -11.72 -56.88 -15.28
N PRO A 374 -12.76 -57.00 -14.39
CA PRO A 374 -14.11 -56.47 -14.73
C PRO A 374 -15.10 -56.08 -13.59
N ASN A 375 -16.10 -55.25 -13.97
CA ASN A 375 -17.52 -55.11 -13.50
C ASN A 375 -17.87 -55.07 -11.99
N GLY A 376 -18.85 -54.30 -11.50
CA GLY A 376 -19.84 -53.35 -12.08
C GLY A 376 -20.66 -52.73 -10.90
N THR A 377 -21.87 -52.14 -11.01
CA THR A 377 -22.85 -51.96 -12.10
C THR A 377 -23.90 -50.89 -11.70
N ARG A 378 -24.22 -49.90 -12.57
CA ARG A 378 -25.44 -49.01 -12.57
C ARG A 378 -25.81 -48.21 -11.29
N SER A 379 -26.62 -47.14 -11.32
CA SER A 379 -27.49 -46.50 -12.34
C SER A 379 -27.25 -44.96 -12.34
N GLU A 380 -27.37 -44.22 -13.45
CA GLU A 380 -28.61 -43.61 -14.03
C GLU A 380 -29.37 -42.75 -12.99
N ASN A 381 -29.68 -41.47 -13.18
CA ASN A 381 -29.66 -40.53 -14.34
C ASN A 381 -29.22 -39.11 -13.83
N GLU A 382 -28.94 -38.07 -14.62
CA GLU A 382 -29.57 -37.59 -15.87
C GLU A 382 -28.59 -37.15 -16.98
N SER A 383 -29.11 -37.18 -18.21
CA SER A 383 -28.51 -36.70 -19.47
C SER A 383 -28.60 -35.16 -19.59
N LEU A 384 -27.74 -34.42 -20.30
CA LEU A 384 -27.29 -34.55 -21.71
C LEU A 384 -28.48 -34.42 -22.72
N SER A 385 -28.39 -33.74 -23.87
CA SER A 385 -27.34 -32.80 -24.35
C SER A 385 -27.86 -31.76 -25.40
N PRO A 386 -27.41 -31.65 -26.69
CA PRO A 386 -27.06 -30.34 -27.26
C PRO A 386 -27.61 -30.12 -28.70
N GLU A 387 -26.86 -29.37 -29.52
CA GLU A 387 -26.94 -29.30 -31.00
C GLU A 387 -28.18 -28.53 -31.55
N GLU A 388 -28.20 -28.03 -32.80
CA GLU A 388 -27.40 -28.36 -34.00
C GLU A 388 -26.60 -27.19 -34.60
N SER A 389 -25.78 -27.52 -35.61
CA SER A 389 -24.99 -26.64 -36.46
C SER A 389 -25.68 -26.35 -37.80
N GLU A 390 -25.30 -25.26 -38.49
CA GLU A 390 -25.13 -25.35 -39.95
C GLU A 390 -24.10 -24.33 -40.49
N SER A 391 -23.71 -24.51 -41.75
CA SER A 391 -22.61 -23.79 -42.42
C SER A 391 -23.02 -23.39 -43.84
N VAL A 392 -22.43 -22.34 -44.43
CA VAL A 392 -22.10 -22.28 -45.88
C VAL A 392 -21.16 -21.09 -46.19
N THR A 393 -20.48 -21.18 -47.33
CA THR A 393 -19.36 -20.36 -47.84
C THR A 393 -19.77 -19.16 -48.71
N GLY A 394 -18.87 -18.18 -48.92
CA GLY A 394 -18.94 -17.23 -50.04
C GLY A 394 -17.86 -16.13 -50.03
N ASP A 395 -17.06 -16.05 -51.11
CA ASP A 395 -16.13 -14.96 -51.46
C ASP A 395 -16.91 -13.75 -52.09
N THR A 396 -16.35 -12.64 -52.61
CA THR A 396 -14.99 -12.23 -53.05
C THR A 396 -14.91 -10.68 -53.17
N GLU A 397 -13.69 -10.09 -53.25
CA GLU A 397 -13.33 -8.85 -54.00
C GLU A 397 -14.08 -7.50 -53.71
N GLU A 398 -13.68 -6.32 -54.21
CA GLU A 398 -12.36 -5.62 -54.30
C GLU A 398 -12.65 -4.10 -54.54
N SER A 399 -11.61 -3.26 -54.75
CA SER A 399 -11.67 -1.84 -55.21
C SER A 399 -12.32 -0.80 -54.25
N SER A 400 -11.78 0.38 -53.90
CA SER A 400 -10.91 1.42 -54.50
C SER A 400 -11.65 2.67 -55.03
N GLY A 401 -11.01 3.85 -54.93
CA GLY A 401 -11.55 5.16 -55.29
C GLY A 401 -12.05 5.99 -54.08
N SER A 402 -11.83 7.30 -53.86
CA SER A 402 -10.90 8.36 -54.31
C SER A 402 -11.67 9.68 -54.47
N MET A 403 -11.14 10.77 -53.90
CA MET A 403 -11.52 12.19 -54.06
C MET A 403 -12.97 12.67 -53.84
N ALA A 404 -13.14 13.65 -52.94
CA ALA A 404 -13.71 14.95 -53.30
C ALA A 404 -13.30 16.06 -52.29
N LYS A 405 -13.09 17.30 -52.75
CA LYS A 405 -12.93 18.51 -51.92
C LYS A 405 -14.14 19.44 -52.10
N VAL A 406 -14.80 19.81 -51.00
CA VAL A 406 -15.64 21.03 -50.89
C VAL A 406 -15.40 21.56 -49.46
N LYS A 407 -14.69 22.67 -49.17
CA LYS A 407 -14.59 24.04 -49.73
C LYS A 407 -15.51 25.03 -48.99
N GLU A 408 -14.91 26.10 -48.46
CA GLU A 408 -15.55 27.09 -47.60
C GLU A 408 -16.63 27.94 -48.29
N ARG A 409 -17.64 28.30 -47.49
CA ARG A 409 -18.37 29.58 -47.38
C ARG A 409 -19.43 29.40 -46.28
N LEU A 410 -19.72 30.37 -45.42
CA LEU A 410 -19.36 31.79 -45.40
C LEU A 410 -19.03 32.22 -43.96
#